data_AF-A0A7L3JA58-F1
#
_entry.id   AF-A0A7L3JA58-F1
#
_cell.length_a   1.000
_cell.length_b   1.000
_cell.length_c   1.000
_cell.angle_alpha   90.00
_cell.angle_beta   90.00
_cell.angle_gamma   90.00
#
_symmetry.space_group_name_H-M   'P 1'
#
loop_
_entity.id
_entity.type
_entity.pdbx_description
1 polymer ?
#
loop_
_entity_poly.entity_id
_entity_poly.type
_entity_poly.pdbx_seq_one_letter_code
_entity_poly.pdbx_strand_id
1 'polypeptide(L)' 'PNETTLAWLHHTYPALPPAERPLECTLRPGEVLYFPGRWWHATLNLDTSVFISTFLG' A
#
# COMPACT_ATOMS: atom_id res chain seq x y z
N PRO A 1 -11.20 7.94 0.32
CA PRO A 1 -11.03 7.72 -1.14
C PRO A 1 -12.24 6.96 -1.69
N ASN A 2 -12.81 7.41 -2.81
CA ASN A 2 -14.08 6.90 -3.33
C ASN A 2 -13.99 5.49 -3.94
N GLU A 3 -12.85 4.82 -3.80
CA GLU A 3 -12.52 3.54 -4.43
C GLU A 3 -11.66 2.69 -3.48
N THR A 4 -11.78 1.36 -3.59
CA THR A 4 -10.98 0.39 -2.82
C THR A 4 -9.56 0.28 -3.39
N THR A 5 -8.59 -0.18 -2.58
CA THR A 5 -7.21 -0.39 -3.06
C THR A 5 -7.14 -1.36 -4.25
N LEU A 6 -7.96 -2.42 -4.24
CA LEU A 6 -8.03 -3.38 -5.34
C LEU A 6 -8.50 -2.71 -6.63
N ALA A 7 -9.58 -1.93 -6.58
CA ALA A 7 -10.12 -1.28 -7.77
C ALA A 7 -9.16 -0.20 -8.29
N TRP A 8 -8.52 0.58 -7.41
CA TRP A 8 -7.46 1.51 -7.80
C TRP A 8 -6.28 0.80 -8.49
N LEU A 9 -5.85 -0.36 -7.96
CA LEU A 9 -4.78 -1.16 -8.54
C LEU A 9 -5.14 -1.68 -9.94
N HIS A 10 -6.41 -1.98 -10.21
CA HIS A 10 -6.84 -2.45 -11.53
C HIS A 10 -7.08 -1.32 -12.53
N HIS A 11 -7.65 -0.19 -12.09
CA HIS A 11 -8.12 0.84 -13.02
C HIS A 11 -7.16 2.03 -13.16
N THR A 12 -6.43 2.38 -12.10
CA THR A 12 -5.58 3.58 -12.07
C THR A 12 -4.10 3.22 -12.19
N TYR A 13 -3.62 2.30 -11.36
CA TYR A 13 -2.19 1.95 -11.28
C TYR A 13 -1.54 1.59 -12.63
N PRO A 14 -2.16 0.78 -13.53
CA PRO A 14 -1.54 0.40 -14.79
C PRO A 14 -1.38 1.57 -15.78
N ALA A 15 -2.18 2.63 -15.60
CA ALA A 15 -2.16 3.81 -16.44
C ALA A 15 -1.15 4.88 -15.97
N LEU A 16 -0.50 4.69 -14.81
CA LEU A 16 0.45 5.67 -14.28
C LEU A 16 1.75 5.72 -15.11
N PRO A 17 2.26 6.93 -15.41
CA PRO A 17 3.56 7.07 -16.03
C PRO A 17 4.67 6.58 -15.08
N PRO A 18 5.83 6.12 -15.59
CA PRO A 18 6.89 5.55 -14.75
C PRO A 18 7.35 6.45 -13.60
N ALA A 19 7.34 7.78 -13.78
CA ALA A 19 7.76 8.74 -12.76
C ALA A 19 6.76 8.88 -11.59
N GLU A 20 5.51 8.45 -11.79
CA GLU A 20 4.43 8.52 -10.79
C GLU A 20 4.10 7.15 -10.18
N ARG A 21 4.80 6.09 -10.61
CA ARG A 21 4.59 4.76 -10.03
C ARG A 21 5.02 4.75 -8.57
N PRO A 22 4.15 4.29 -7.65
CA PRO A 22 4.51 4.18 -6.24
C PRO A 22 5.60 3.13 -6.04
N LEU A 23 6.28 3.21 -4.88
CA LEU A 23 7.14 2.13 -4.42
C LEU A 23 6.30 0.93 -4.00
N GLU A 24 6.74 -0.26 -4.39
CA GLU A 24 6.06 -1.52 -4.11
C GLU A 24 6.90 -2.40 -3.17
N CYS A 25 6.22 -3.05 -2.23
CA CYS A 25 6.81 -4.08 -1.40
C CYS A 25 5.73 -5.10 -1.01
N THR A 26 6.18 -6.31 -0.65
CA THR A 26 5.32 -7.34 -0.08
C THR A 26 5.82 -7.66 1.31
N LEU A 27 4.98 -7.41 2.31
CA LEU A 27 5.26 -7.76 3.69
C LEU A 27 4.98 -9.24 3.93
N ARG A 28 5.98 -9.95 4.44
CA ARG A 28 5.87 -11.34 4.89
C ARG A 28 5.58 -11.41 6.39
N PRO A 29 5.10 -12.57 6.89
CA PRO A 29 4.87 -12.76 8.32
C PRO A 29 6.10 -12.41 9.16
N GLY A 30 5.92 -11.55 10.17
CA GLY A 30 6.98 -11.09 11.08
C GLY A 30 7.78 -9.88 10.59
N GLU A 31 7.59 -9.42 9.34
CA GLU A 31 8.22 -8.20 8.84
C GLU A 31 7.48 -6.94 9.31
N VAL A 32 8.21 -5.83 9.38
CA VAL A 32 7.69 -4.52 9.77
C VAL A 32 8.08 -3.49 8.72
N LEU A 33 7.12 -2.67 8.29
CA LEU A 33 7.35 -1.52 7.42
C LEU A 33 7.19 -0.23 8.23
N TYR A 34 8.19 0.65 8.14
CA TYR A 34 8.07 2.03 8.57
C TYR A 34 8.01 2.94 7.34
N PHE A 35 7.05 3.86 7.33
CA PHE A 35 7.01 4.96 6.37
C PHE A 35 6.88 6.30 7.11
N PRO A 36 7.58 7.35 6.67
CA PRO A 36 7.50 8.66 7.32
C PRO A 36 6.10 9.27 7.24
N GLY A 37 5.87 10.26 8.11
CA GLY A 37 4.64 11.05 8.06
C GLY A 37 4.40 11.68 6.69
N ARG A 38 3.11 11.78 6.31
CA ARG A 38 2.63 12.38 5.04
C ARG A 38 2.95 11.58 3.77
N TRP A 39 3.45 10.35 3.89
CA TRP A 39 3.59 9.44 2.76
C TRP A 39 2.24 8.84 2.38
N TRP A 40 1.86 9.01 1.12
CA TRP A 40 0.74 8.28 0.53
C TRP A 40 1.07 6.80 0.51
N HIS A 41 0.15 5.97 1.00
CA HIS A 41 0.31 4.53 1.01
C HIS A 41 -1.05 3.86 0.85
N ALA A 42 -1.03 2.66 0.26
CA ALA A 42 -2.17 1.78 0.15
C ALA A 42 -1.72 0.36 0.51
N THR A 43 -2.62 -0.45 1.06
CA THR A 43 -2.32 -1.82 1.49
C THR A 43 -3.31 -2.76 0.81
N LEU A 44 -2.78 -3.82 0.20
CA LEU A 44 -3.57 -4.90 -0.40
C LEU A 44 -3.17 -6.22 0.24
N ASN A 45 -4.14 -6.92 0.83
CA ASN A 45 -3.92 -8.27 1.34
C ASN A 45 -3.94 -9.25 0.15
N LEU A 46 -2.85 -10.00 -0.03
CA LEU A 46 -2.74 -11.00 -1.08
C LEU A 46 -3.37 -12.34 -0.69
N ASP A 47 -3.41 -12.63 0.61
CA ASP A 47 -3.96 -13.84 1.22
C ASP A 47 -4.77 -13.47 2.49
N THR A 48 -5.24 -14.49 3.22
CA THR A 48 -5.84 -14.29 4.56
C THR A 48 -4.76 -13.77 5.52
N SER A 49 -4.82 -12.48 5.85
CA SER A 49 -3.79 -11.78 6.61
C SER A 49 -4.36 -11.00 7.80
N VAL A 50 -3.56 -10.91 8.87
CA VAL A 50 -3.80 -10.03 10.02
C VAL A 50 -2.55 -9.17 10.24
N PHE A 51 -2.73 -7.87 10.38
CA PHE A 51 -1.65 -6.93 10.68
C PHE A 51 -2.12 -5.84 11.65
N ILE A 52 -1.18 -5.15 12.28
CA ILE A 52 -1.42 -3.97 13.12
C ILE A 52 -0.61 -2.79 12.58
N SER A 53 -1.22 -1.61 12.57
CA SER A 53 -0.55 -0.35 12.25
C SER A 53 -0.65 0.57 13.46
N THR A 54 0.45 1.23 13.81
CA THR A 54 0.51 2.19 14.91
C THR A 54 1.20 3.47 14.45
N PHE A 55 0.80 4.59 15.02
CA PHE A 55 1.41 5.89 14.78
C PHE A 55 2.26 6.25 15.99
N LEU A 56 3.55 6.50 15.73
CA LEU A 56 4.46 7.01 16.75
C LEU A 56 4.29 8.54 16.79
N GLY A 57 3.87 9.07 17.94
CA GLY A 57 3.69 10.50 18.20
C GLY A 57 4.99 11.24 18.46
#